data_AF-A0A2S2DG34-F1
#
_entry.id   AF-A0A2S2DG34-F1
#
_cell.length_a   1.000
_cell.length_b   1.000
_cell.length_c   1.000
_cell.angle_alpha   90.00
_cell.angle_beta   90.00
_cell.angle_gamma   90.00
#
_symmetry.space_group_name_H-M   'P 1'
#
loop_
_entity.id
_entity.type
_entity.pdbx_description
1 polymer ?
#
loop_
_entity_poly.entity_id
_entity_poly.type
_entity_poly.pdbx_seq_one_letter_code
_entity_poly.pdbx_strand_id
1 'polypeptide(L)'
;MTKQIMVDGIVRDATPAELAEINVSVDDMKTAKNQEINAWRADANMSTFPHAGKQFACDALSRSDIDGVANHVGLFSEFPTGFPGGWKALDNSMLDLATVDAFRALYAAMTAQGTRNFNHSQELKAQLAAASTPEEIAAIRWEVSRPVEEAN
;
A
#
# COMPACT_ATOMS: atom_id res chain seq x y z
N MET A 1 6.32 -35.30 -7.32
CA MET A 1 6.74 -34.98 -8.69
C MET A 1 8.17 -34.45 -8.62
N THR A 2 9.10 -35.07 -9.35
CA THR A 2 10.50 -34.61 -9.43
C THR A 2 10.56 -33.36 -10.34
N LYS A 3 11.27 -32.31 -9.93
CA LYS A 3 11.41 -31.08 -10.73
C LYS A 3 12.39 -31.36 -11.86
N GLN A 4 11.98 -31.14 -13.11
CA GLN A 4 12.85 -31.29 -14.28
C GLN A 4 13.63 -30.00 -14.54
N ILE A 5 14.89 -30.15 -14.95
CA ILE A 5 15.78 -29.05 -15.34
C ILE A 5 16.40 -29.36 -16.71
N MET A 6 16.75 -28.31 -17.45
CA MET A 6 17.48 -28.43 -18.71
C MET A 6 18.96 -28.14 -18.48
N VAL A 7 19.83 -29.10 -18.78
CA VAL A 7 21.29 -28.97 -18.70
C VAL A 7 21.89 -29.44 -20.02
N ASP A 8 22.68 -28.58 -20.68
CA ASP A 8 23.27 -28.84 -21.99
C ASP A 8 22.24 -29.26 -23.07
N GLY A 9 21.04 -28.71 -23.00
CA GLY A 9 19.94 -29.02 -23.93
C GLY A 9 19.19 -30.32 -23.63
N ILE A 10 19.50 -31.01 -22.53
CA ILE A 10 18.83 -32.25 -22.11
C ILE A 10 17.92 -31.97 -20.91
N VAL A 11 16.65 -32.35 -21.00
CA VAL A 11 15.71 -32.32 -19.88
C VAL A 11 15.92 -33.57 -19.02
N ARG A 12 16.23 -33.38 -17.74
CA ARG A 12 16.35 -34.46 -16.75
C ARG A 12 15.81 -34.06 -15.40
N ASP A 13 15.60 -35.04 -14.52
CA ASP A 13 15.29 -34.78 -13.12
C ASP A 13 16.45 -34.06 -12.43
N ALA A 14 16.12 -33.03 -11.65
CA ALA A 14 17.09 -32.34 -10.81
C ALA A 14 17.60 -33.26 -9.72
N THR A 15 18.92 -33.22 -9.49
CA THR A 15 19.54 -33.89 -8.35
C THR A 15 19.13 -33.21 -7.04
N PRO A 16 19.27 -33.89 -5.88
CA PRO A 16 19.02 -33.25 -4.58
C PRO A 16 19.84 -31.98 -4.33
N ALA A 17 21.07 -31.91 -4.85
CA ALA A 17 21.92 -30.73 -4.71
C ALA A 17 21.40 -29.54 -5.53
N GLU A 18 21.00 -29.77 -6.78
CA GLU A 18 20.41 -28.74 -7.65
C GLU A 18 19.06 -28.25 -7.11
N LEU A 19 18.24 -29.17 -6.57
CA LEU A 19 17.00 -28.79 -5.88
C LEU A 19 17.28 -27.91 -4.67
N ALA A 20 18.31 -28.21 -3.87
CA ALA A 20 18.68 -27.40 -2.72
C ALA A 20 19.13 -25.99 -3.14
N GLU A 21 19.95 -25.88 -4.18
CA GLU A 21 20.42 -24.59 -4.73
C GLU A 21 19.26 -23.76 -5.31
N ILE A 22 18.37 -24.38 -6.09
CA ILE A 22 17.16 -23.72 -6.62
C ILE A 22 16.27 -23.22 -5.49
N ASN A 23 16.10 -24.02 -4.42
CA ASN A 23 15.28 -23.63 -3.28
C ASN A 23 15.90 -22.44 -2.53
N VAL A 24 17.22 -22.45 -2.31
CA VAL A 24 17.93 -21.28 -1.71
C VAL A 24 17.72 -20.03 -2.57
N SER A 25 17.83 -20.16 -3.90
CA SER A 25 17.56 -19.04 -4.81
C SER A 25 16.12 -18.53 -4.73
N VAL A 26 15.13 -19.42 -4.64
CA VAL A 26 13.71 -19.05 -4.48
C VAL A 26 13.47 -18.34 -3.14
N ASP A 27 14.10 -18.78 -2.06
CA ASP A 27 13.96 -18.15 -0.74
C ASP A 27 14.58 -16.73 -0.70
N ASP A 28 15.72 -16.54 -1.36
CA ASP A 28 16.34 -15.21 -1.52
C ASP A 28 15.44 -14.28 -2.35
N MET A 29 14.85 -14.79 -3.44
CA MET A 29 13.89 -14.04 -4.26
C MET A 29 12.64 -13.66 -3.46
N LYS A 30 12.13 -14.55 -2.60
CA LYS A 30 11.01 -14.25 -1.71
C LYS A 30 11.37 -13.17 -0.70
N THR A 31 12.57 -13.24 -0.13
CA THR A 31 13.04 -12.22 0.82
C THR A 31 13.09 -10.84 0.16
N ALA A 32 13.67 -10.73 -1.03
CA ALA A 32 13.72 -9.49 -1.80
C ALA A 32 12.33 -8.98 -2.17
N LYS A 33 11.43 -9.85 -2.66
CA LYS A 33 10.06 -9.46 -3.02
C LYS A 33 9.25 -8.99 -1.81
N ASN A 34 9.43 -9.60 -0.63
CA ASN A 34 8.77 -9.15 0.58
C ASN A 34 9.23 -7.74 1.00
N GLN A 35 10.51 -7.41 0.83
CA GLN A 35 11.02 -6.05 1.04
C GLN A 35 10.39 -5.06 0.06
N GLU A 36 10.26 -5.44 -1.21
CA GLU A 36 9.62 -4.64 -2.24
C GLU A 36 8.13 -4.38 -1.93
N ILE A 37 7.38 -5.39 -1.47
CA ILE A 37 5.98 -5.22 -1.03
C ILE A 37 5.88 -4.24 0.14
N ASN A 38 6.83 -4.27 1.08
CA ASN A 38 6.87 -3.31 2.18
C ASN A 38 7.13 -1.89 1.67
N ALA A 39 8.05 -1.72 0.71
CA ALA A 39 8.32 -0.44 0.08
C ALA A 39 7.08 0.10 -0.65
N TRP A 40 6.40 -0.73 -1.45
CA TRP A 40 5.16 -0.32 -2.14
C TRP A 40 4.07 0.15 -1.18
N ARG A 41 3.89 -0.54 -0.04
CA ARG A 41 2.95 -0.08 0.99
C ARG A 41 3.37 1.25 1.60
N ALA A 42 4.67 1.44 1.86
CA ALA A 42 5.18 2.69 2.39
C ALA A 42 4.90 3.85 1.43
N ASP A 43 5.18 3.66 0.14
CA ASP A 43 4.92 4.64 -0.92
C ASP A 43 3.42 4.93 -1.04
N ALA A 44 2.57 3.90 -1.04
CA ALA A 44 1.12 4.06 -1.09
C ALA A 44 0.58 4.85 0.11
N ASN A 45 1.11 4.63 1.31
CA ASN A 45 0.76 5.39 2.52
C ASN A 45 1.25 6.84 2.50
N MET A 46 2.25 7.16 1.68
CA MET A 46 2.80 8.51 1.51
C MET A 46 2.25 9.22 0.25
N SER A 47 1.25 8.63 -0.40
CA SER A 47 0.66 9.16 -1.64
C SER A 47 -0.55 10.05 -1.36
N THR A 48 -1.76 9.52 -1.56
CA THR A 48 -3.02 10.25 -1.50
C THR A 48 -4.13 9.40 -0.92
N PHE A 49 -5.21 10.05 -0.52
CA PHE A 49 -6.46 9.37 -0.20
C PHE A 49 -7.68 10.14 -0.72
N PRO A 50 -8.71 9.42 -1.19
CA PRO A 50 -9.93 10.05 -1.68
C PRO A 50 -10.89 10.38 -0.52
N HIS A 51 -11.52 11.55 -0.60
CA HIS A 51 -12.62 11.93 0.29
C HIS A 51 -13.51 13.01 -0.35
N ALA A 52 -14.83 12.89 -0.25
CA ALA A 52 -15.80 13.87 -0.76
C ALA A 52 -15.56 14.30 -2.23
N GLY A 53 -15.22 13.34 -3.11
CA GLY A 53 -14.94 13.61 -4.52
C GLY A 53 -13.60 14.32 -4.80
N LYS A 54 -12.74 14.47 -3.79
CA LYS A 54 -11.43 15.11 -3.87
C LYS A 54 -10.31 14.14 -3.50
N GLN A 55 -9.09 14.48 -3.88
CA GLN A 55 -7.87 13.77 -3.48
C GLN A 55 -7.06 14.65 -2.53
N PHE A 56 -6.60 14.06 -1.43
CA PHE A 56 -5.79 14.73 -0.42
C PHE A 56 -4.41 14.11 -0.36
N ALA A 57 -3.39 14.95 -0.19
CA ALA A 57 -2.02 14.49 0.02
C ALA A 57 -1.88 13.77 1.37
N CYS A 58 -1.10 12.70 1.37
CA CYS A 58 -0.72 11.95 2.57
C CYS A 58 0.81 11.86 2.70
N ASP A 59 1.55 12.76 2.04
CA ASP A 59 2.98 12.92 2.23
C ASP A 59 3.31 13.28 3.70
N ALA A 60 4.60 13.23 4.03
CA ALA A 60 5.06 13.40 5.42
C ALA A 60 4.58 14.71 6.07
N LEU A 61 4.58 15.82 5.31
CA LEU A 61 4.13 17.11 5.81
C LEU A 61 2.61 17.12 6.01
N SER A 62 1.86 16.76 4.98
CA SER A 62 0.40 16.76 4.98
C SER A 62 -0.14 15.85 6.10
N ARG A 63 0.46 14.68 6.27
CA ARG A 63 0.10 13.75 7.34
C ARG A 63 0.42 14.32 8.71
N SER A 64 1.60 14.92 8.89
CA SER A 64 1.98 15.55 10.16
C SER A 64 0.97 16.65 10.56
N ASP A 65 0.56 17.47 9.59
CA ASP A 65 -0.42 18.54 9.83
C ASP A 65 -1.81 17.98 10.17
N ILE A 66 -2.28 16.97 9.42
CA ILE A 66 -3.56 16.29 9.68
C ILE A 66 -3.54 15.63 11.08
N ASP A 67 -2.48 14.88 11.41
CA ASP A 67 -2.33 14.23 12.71
C ASP A 67 -2.23 15.26 13.85
N GLY A 68 -1.59 16.41 13.62
CA GLY A 68 -1.55 17.52 14.58
C GLY A 68 -2.94 18.08 14.90
N VAL A 69 -3.76 18.35 13.87
CA VAL A 69 -5.14 18.81 14.07
C VAL A 69 -6.01 17.72 14.69
N ALA A 70 -5.84 16.46 14.29
CA ALA A 70 -6.57 15.33 14.86
C ALA A 70 -6.29 15.14 16.34
N ASN A 71 -5.03 15.26 16.76
CA ASN A 71 -4.65 15.21 18.17
C ASN A 71 -5.29 16.34 18.97
N HIS A 72 -5.27 17.58 18.45
CA HIS A 72 -5.91 18.71 19.11
C HIS A 72 -7.43 18.49 19.26
N VAL A 73 -8.11 18.14 18.16
CA VAL A 73 -9.54 17.83 18.16
C VAL A 73 -9.88 16.68 19.11
N GLY A 74 -9.04 15.66 19.19
CA GLY A 74 -9.22 14.53 20.09
C GLY A 74 -9.12 14.90 21.58
N LEU A 75 -8.27 15.88 21.92
CA LEU A 75 -8.06 16.33 23.29
C LEU A 75 -9.06 17.40 23.73
N PHE A 76 -9.42 18.33 22.86
CA PHE A 76 -10.21 19.52 23.22
C PHE A 76 -11.62 19.52 22.64
N SER A 77 -11.94 18.59 21.73
CA SER A 77 -13.23 18.53 21.02
C SER A 77 -13.59 19.81 20.24
N GLU A 78 -12.58 20.62 19.91
CA GLU A 78 -12.69 21.84 19.11
C GLU A 78 -11.52 21.95 18.13
N PHE A 79 -11.60 22.90 17.21
CA PHE A 79 -10.47 23.21 16.32
C PHE A 79 -9.42 24.08 17.02
N PRO A 80 -8.13 23.93 16.65
CA PRO A 80 -7.10 24.83 17.16
C PRO A 80 -7.37 26.27 16.75
N THR A 81 -6.99 27.22 17.60
CA THR A 81 -7.08 28.65 17.31
C THR A 81 -6.40 28.97 15.97
N GLY A 82 -7.13 29.64 15.07
CA GLY A 82 -6.64 30.00 13.74
C GLY A 82 -6.75 28.90 12.69
N PHE A 83 -7.44 27.79 12.99
CA PHE A 83 -7.78 26.79 11.97
C PHE A 83 -8.54 27.45 10.81
N PRO A 84 -8.13 27.23 9.54
CA PRO A 84 -8.68 27.95 8.39
C PRO A 84 -10.11 27.52 8.00
N GLY A 85 -10.71 26.57 8.71
CA GLY A 85 -12.06 26.08 8.44
C GLY A 85 -12.15 25.11 7.25
N GLY A 86 -11.03 24.62 6.73
CA GLY A 86 -11.02 23.71 5.59
C GLY A 86 -9.65 23.10 5.32
N TRP A 87 -9.62 22.10 4.44
CA TRP A 87 -8.38 21.46 3.99
C TRP A 87 -8.22 21.56 2.49
N LYS A 88 -6.98 21.76 2.03
CA LYS A 88 -6.67 21.87 0.61
C LYS A 88 -6.53 20.49 -0.03
N ALA A 89 -7.24 20.26 -1.12
CA ALA A 89 -7.09 19.08 -1.97
C ALA A 89 -5.94 19.28 -2.98
N LEU A 90 -5.51 18.20 -3.64
CA LEU A 90 -4.41 18.23 -4.62
C LEU A 90 -4.65 19.17 -5.81
N ASP A 91 -5.91 19.38 -6.18
CA ASP A 91 -6.32 20.31 -7.24
C ASP A 91 -6.35 21.78 -6.76
N ASN A 92 -5.83 22.06 -5.56
CA ASN A 92 -5.88 23.33 -4.85
C ASN A 92 -7.29 23.83 -4.48
N SER A 93 -8.33 23.04 -4.70
CA SER A 93 -9.66 23.36 -4.17
C SER A 93 -9.70 23.13 -2.65
N MET A 94 -10.59 23.85 -1.98
CA MET A 94 -10.81 23.68 -0.54
C MET A 94 -11.97 22.72 -0.30
N LEU A 95 -11.78 21.77 0.61
CA LEU A 95 -12.86 21.10 1.30
C LEU A 95 -13.24 21.92 2.53
N ASP A 96 -14.49 22.35 2.61
CA ASP A 96 -15.03 23.02 3.79
C ASP A 96 -15.13 22.02 4.96
N LEU A 97 -14.60 22.42 6.11
CA LEU A 97 -14.56 21.65 7.36
C LEU A 97 -15.11 22.51 8.50
N ALA A 98 -16.30 23.06 8.30
CA ALA A 98 -16.98 23.93 9.27
C ALA A 98 -17.24 23.27 10.65
N THR A 99 -17.18 21.93 10.74
CA THR A 99 -17.43 21.20 11.98
C THR A 99 -16.35 20.17 12.26
N VAL A 100 -16.15 19.89 13.55
CA VAL A 100 -15.27 18.80 14.02
C VAL A 100 -15.67 17.46 13.40
N ASP A 101 -16.96 17.21 13.19
CA ASP A 101 -17.43 15.98 12.56
C ASP A 101 -17.03 15.87 11.08
N ALA A 102 -17.05 16.98 10.34
CA ALA A 102 -16.52 17.01 8.97
C ALA A 102 -15.02 16.67 8.94
N PHE A 103 -14.24 17.22 9.88
CA PHE A 103 -12.82 16.88 10.00
C PHE A 103 -12.60 15.40 10.38
N ARG A 104 -13.39 14.86 11.32
CA ARG A 104 -13.34 13.43 11.67
C ARG A 104 -13.64 12.53 10.47
N ALA A 105 -14.56 12.92 9.59
CA ALA A 105 -14.85 12.18 8.36
C ALA A 105 -13.66 12.19 7.38
N LEU A 106 -12.97 13.32 7.22
CA LEU A 106 -11.73 13.41 6.43
C LEU A 106 -10.64 12.49 7.02
N TYR A 107 -10.41 12.56 8.34
CA TYR A 107 -9.41 11.74 9.03
C TYR A 107 -9.72 10.24 8.93
N ALA A 108 -11.00 9.87 9.06
CA ALA A 108 -11.45 8.49 8.88
C ALA A 108 -11.18 7.98 7.47
N ALA A 109 -11.32 8.81 6.43
CA ALA A 109 -10.98 8.45 5.06
C ALA A 109 -9.47 8.18 4.88
N MET A 110 -8.60 9.01 5.47
CA MET A 110 -7.15 8.80 5.50
C MET A 110 -6.80 7.46 6.17
N THR A 111 -7.38 7.20 7.33
CA THR A 111 -7.15 5.95 8.08
C THR A 111 -7.65 4.74 7.29
N ALA A 112 -8.84 4.82 6.69
CA ALA A 112 -9.39 3.77 5.85
C ALA A 112 -8.50 3.46 4.63
N GLN A 113 -7.87 4.48 4.01
CA GLN A 113 -6.90 4.26 2.95
C GLN A 113 -5.66 3.51 3.46
N GLY A 114 -5.14 3.89 4.63
CA GLY A 114 -4.03 3.17 5.28
C GLY A 114 -4.36 1.70 5.56
N THR A 115 -5.59 1.41 6.00
CA THR A 115 -6.09 0.03 6.18
C THR A 115 -6.18 -0.72 4.86
N ARG A 116 -6.70 -0.10 3.79
CA ARG A 116 -6.72 -0.71 2.45
C ARG A 116 -5.31 -1.07 1.97
N ASN A 117 -4.35 -0.14 2.09
CA ASN A 117 -2.96 -0.37 1.72
C ASN A 117 -2.33 -1.50 2.55
N PHE A 118 -2.63 -1.58 3.84
CA PHE A 118 -2.17 -2.69 4.68
C PHE A 118 -2.73 -4.03 4.20
N ASN A 119 -4.04 -4.13 4.03
CA ASN A 119 -4.70 -5.37 3.60
C ASN A 119 -4.16 -5.83 2.25
N HIS A 120 -4.03 -4.91 1.29
CA HIS A 120 -3.45 -5.23 -0.03
C HIS A 120 -2.02 -5.78 0.10
N SER A 121 -1.18 -5.18 0.95
CA SER A 121 0.17 -5.71 1.19
C SER A 121 0.16 -7.13 1.80
N GLN A 122 -0.84 -7.47 2.62
CA GLN A 122 -0.96 -8.81 3.18
C GLN A 122 -1.41 -9.82 2.14
N GLU A 123 -2.31 -9.44 1.24
CA GLU A 123 -2.72 -10.27 0.10
C GLU A 123 -1.52 -10.61 -0.80
N LEU A 124 -0.70 -9.60 -1.15
CA LEU A 124 0.52 -9.82 -1.94
C LEU A 124 1.53 -10.72 -1.22
N LYS A 125 1.66 -10.60 0.10
CA LYS A 125 2.53 -11.48 0.90
C LYS A 125 1.99 -12.91 0.98
N ALA A 126 0.68 -13.10 1.01
CA ALA A 126 0.07 -14.42 0.91
C ALA A 126 0.33 -15.07 -0.45
N GLN A 127 0.22 -14.29 -1.54
CA GLN A 127 0.61 -14.75 -2.89
C GLN A 127 2.09 -15.13 -2.94
N LEU A 128 2.97 -14.33 -2.34
CA LEU A 128 4.41 -14.60 -2.27
C LEU A 128 4.73 -15.88 -1.49
N ALA A 129 4.01 -16.13 -0.39
CA ALA A 129 4.17 -17.35 0.37
C ALA A 129 3.81 -18.59 -0.47
N ALA A 130 2.74 -18.49 -1.27
CA ALA A 130 2.27 -19.56 -2.15
C ALA A 130 3.13 -19.77 -3.41
N ALA A 131 3.86 -18.75 -3.87
CA ALA A 131 4.73 -18.84 -5.05
C ALA A 131 5.85 -19.88 -4.85
N SER A 132 6.13 -20.64 -5.90
CA SER A 132 7.08 -21.77 -5.93
C SER A 132 8.12 -21.65 -7.05
N THR A 133 7.92 -20.71 -7.98
CA THR A 133 8.85 -20.45 -9.08
C THR A 133 9.31 -19.00 -9.14
N PRO A 134 10.49 -18.73 -9.75
CA PRO A 134 10.95 -17.38 -10.03
C PRO A 134 9.92 -16.52 -10.78
N GLU A 135 9.20 -17.11 -11.74
CA GLU A 135 8.21 -16.43 -12.58
C GLU A 135 6.99 -16.01 -11.76
N GLU A 136 6.52 -16.87 -10.85
CA GLU A 136 5.40 -16.54 -9.94
C GLU A 136 5.77 -15.39 -8.99
N ILE A 137 6.98 -15.43 -8.40
CA ILE A 137 7.50 -14.32 -7.57
C ILE A 137 7.60 -13.04 -8.40
N ALA A 138 8.13 -13.17 -9.61
CA ALA A 138 8.28 -12.08 -10.55
C ALA A 138 6.94 -11.61 -11.14
N ALA A 139 5.80 -12.26 -10.92
CA ALA A 139 4.49 -11.78 -11.35
C ALA A 139 3.81 -10.88 -10.29
N ILE A 140 4.20 -10.99 -9.03
CA ILE A 140 3.60 -10.22 -7.93
C ILE A 140 3.93 -8.73 -8.09
N ARG A 141 2.90 -7.89 -8.16
CA ARG A 141 2.99 -6.44 -8.38
C ARG A 141 1.98 -5.69 -7.50
N TRP A 142 2.33 -4.47 -7.13
CA TRP A 142 1.38 -3.50 -6.57
C TRP A 142 0.51 -2.97 -7.70
N GLU A 143 -0.65 -3.58 -7.92
CA GLU A 143 -1.61 -3.07 -8.89
C GLU A 143 -2.23 -1.79 -8.32
N VAL A 144 -1.97 -0.66 -8.97
CA VAL A 144 -2.71 0.57 -8.64
C VAL A 144 -4.12 0.35 -9.16
N SER A 145 -5.09 0.13 -8.27
CA SER A 145 -6.49 0.05 -8.68
C SER A 145 -6.83 1.33 -9.45
N ARG A 146 -7.14 1.21 -10.75
CA ARG A 146 -7.75 2.33 -11.46
C ARG A 146 -9.02 2.71 -10.70
N PRO A 147 -9.34 4.01 -10.57
CA PRO A 147 -10.66 4.40 -10.11
C PRO A 147 -11.68 3.64 -10.95
N VAL A 148 -12.60 2.93 -10.30
CA VAL A 148 -13.78 2.43 -10.98
C VAL A 148 -14.44 3.68 -11.54
N GLU A 149 -14.48 3.84 -12.87
CA GLU A 149 -15.37 4.80 -13.50
C GLU A 149 -16.77 4.45 -12.99
N GLU A 150 -17.31 5.29 -12.12
CA GLU A 150 -18.70 5.15 -11.69
C GLU A 150 -19.53 5.16 -12.97
N ALA A 151 -20.20 4.03 -13.23
CA ALA A 151 -21.10 3.90 -14.36
C ALA A 151 -22.15 5.01 -14.25
N ASN A 152 -22.25 5.80 -15.33
CA ASN A 152 -23.22 6.87 -15.54
C ASN A 152 -24.65 6.47 -15.15
#